data_AF-A0A2H1KH01-F1
#
_entry.id   AF-A0A2H1KH01-F1
#
_cell.length_a   1.000
_cell.length_b   1.000
_cell.length_c   1.000
_cell.angle_alpha   90.00
_cell.angle_beta   90.00
_cell.angle_gamma   90.00
#
_symmetry.space_group_name_H-M   'P 1'
#
loop_
_entity.id
_entity.type
_entity.pdbx_description
1 polymer ?
#
loop_
_entity_poly.entity_id
_entity_poly.type
_entity_poly.pdbx_seq_one_letter_code
_entity_poly.pdbx_strand_id
1 'polypeptide(L)'
;MKTAEDAPGNGQAKGETMDDQLDLLDQIAGETRGTNAQDRARKQTVLVALRDHMSNSLQFVAALGPDWQLNYSHYGITDNTHCEWNQHGLRVSTGRDTAYMPWDELAELVENHPDRPGVVDYYRSVPHEKSIAFAQHTFALTRPHALSTEPAPHQSWIDDDHNRPGWNDRLEAWTTTITILNNALKEVAA
;
A
#
# COMPACT_ATOMS: atom_id res chain seq x y z
N MET A 1 45.45 25.67 41.02
CA MET A 1 44.29 24.99 41.66
C MET A 1 43.08 25.28 40.78
N LYS A 2 42.54 24.25 40.08
CA LYS A 2 41.25 24.18 39.32
C LYS A 2 41.02 25.19 38.17
N THR A 3 40.32 24.92 37.05
CA THR A 3 39.96 23.78 36.18
C THR A 3 39.28 24.39 34.92
N ALA A 4 39.13 23.57 33.88
CA ALA A 4 38.47 23.83 32.59
C ALA A 4 36.95 24.07 32.67
N GLU A 5 36.33 24.11 31.47
CA GLU A 5 34.90 24.04 31.09
C GLU A 5 34.27 25.37 30.67
N ASP A 6 33.50 25.51 29.60
CA ASP A 6 33.34 24.80 28.32
C ASP A 6 32.35 25.67 27.53
N ALA A 7 32.55 25.80 26.21
CA ALA A 7 31.44 26.09 25.30
C ALA A 7 30.81 24.76 24.91
N PRO A 8 29.49 24.68 24.71
CA PRO A 8 28.99 24.49 23.34
C PRO A 8 27.62 25.18 23.14
N GLY A 9 27.05 25.36 21.95
CA GLY A 9 27.36 24.84 20.63
C GLY A 9 26.07 24.91 19.80
N ASN A 10 26.26 25.04 18.49
CA ASN A 10 25.26 25.02 17.42
C ASN A 10 24.16 23.97 17.61
N GLY A 11 22.90 24.41 17.60
CA GLY A 11 21.76 23.53 17.28
C GLY A 11 21.67 23.32 15.77
N GLN A 12 22.48 22.42 15.24
CA GLN A 12 22.31 21.90 13.87
C GLN A 12 21.02 21.10 13.77
N ALA A 13 20.35 21.25 12.61
CA ALA A 13 19.26 20.40 12.18
C ALA A 13 19.62 18.93 12.38
N LYS A 14 18.70 18.15 12.97
CA LYS A 14 18.72 16.69 12.94
C LYS A 14 18.61 16.25 11.48
N GLY A 15 19.76 16.18 10.80
CA GLY A 15 19.91 15.36 9.62
C GLY A 15 19.75 13.91 10.06
N GLU A 16 18.95 13.17 9.31
CA GLU A 16 18.98 11.70 9.32
C GLU A 16 20.45 11.28 9.24
N THR A 17 20.93 10.58 10.26
CA THR A 17 22.33 10.16 10.30
C THR A 17 22.51 9.03 9.29
N MET A 18 23.71 8.94 8.71
CA MET A 18 24.06 7.85 7.79
C MET A 18 23.88 6.46 8.44
N ASP A 19 23.94 6.42 9.78
CA ASP A 19 23.67 5.24 10.60
C ASP A 19 22.18 4.81 10.56
N ASP A 20 21.22 5.74 10.56
CA ASP A 20 19.78 5.41 10.45
C ASP A 20 19.44 4.88 9.04
N GLN A 21 20.16 5.33 8.02
CA GLN A 21 20.03 4.83 6.65
C GLN A 21 20.70 3.46 6.46
N LEU A 22 21.79 3.21 7.18
CA LEU A 22 22.46 1.91 7.23
C LEU A 22 21.61 0.87 7.96
N ASP A 23 20.92 1.23 9.05
CA ASP A 23 20.00 0.34 9.76
C ASP A 23 18.78 -0.04 8.90
N LEU A 24 18.22 0.89 8.11
CA LEU A 24 17.18 0.57 7.12
C LEU A 24 17.68 -0.36 6.02
N LEU A 25 18.90 -0.13 5.52
CA LEU A 25 19.51 -0.99 4.49
C LEU A 25 19.91 -2.36 5.04
N ASP A 26 20.35 -2.47 6.29
CA ASP A 26 20.65 -3.73 6.97
C ASP A 26 19.38 -4.48 7.40
N GLN A 27 18.29 -3.77 7.70
CA GLN A 27 16.97 -4.38 7.90
C GLN A 27 16.44 -4.94 6.57
N ILE A 28 16.60 -4.21 5.47
CA ILE A 28 16.26 -4.67 4.12
C ILE A 28 17.17 -5.83 3.68
N ALA A 29 18.48 -5.77 3.93
CA ALA A 29 19.48 -6.77 3.52
C ALA A 29 19.48 -8.04 4.42
N GLY A 30 19.14 -7.89 5.70
CA GLY A 30 18.98 -8.98 6.66
C GLY A 30 17.68 -9.76 6.49
N GLU A 31 16.59 -9.10 6.05
CA GLU A 31 15.31 -9.75 5.74
C GLU A 31 15.29 -10.40 4.34
N THR A 32 16.18 -10.02 3.41
CA THR A 32 16.16 -10.49 2.00
C THR A 32 16.91 -11.80 1.71
N ARG A 33 17.32 -12.61 2.70
CA ARG A 33 17.83 -13.98 2.44
C ARG A 33 17.17 -15.04 3.31
N GLY A 34 15.85 -15.08 3.26
CA GLY A 34 15.08 -16.23 3.69
C GLY A 34 15.19 -17.40 2.70
N THR A 35 14.97 -18.63 3.18
CA THR A 35 14.68 -19.79 2.34
C THR A 35 13.54 -19.47 1.36
N ASN A 36 13.41 -20.20 0.23
CA ASN A 36 12.28 -20.05 -0.70
C ASN A 36 10.90 -20.09 0.01
N ALA A 37 10.80 -20.78 1.16
CA ALA A 37 9.57 -20.80 1.96
C ALA A 37 9.32 -19.47 2.70
N GLN A 38 10.36 -18.84 3.24
CA GLN A 38 10.26 -17.53 3.91
C GLN A 38 9.97 -16.41 2.91
N ASP A 39 10.58 -16.45 1.72
CA ASP A 39 10.27 -15.50 0.65
C ASP A 39 8.81 -15.60 0.20
N ARG A 40 8.32 -16.83 -0.03
CA ARG A 40 6.89 -17.07 -0.34
C ARG A 40 5.98 -16.57 0.77
N ALA A 41 6.29 -16.85 2.03
CA ALA A 41 5.49 -16.39 3.16
C ALA A 41 5.44 -14.86 3.25
N ARG A 42 6.58 -14.17 3.07
CA ARG A 42 6.66 -12.70 3.02
C ARG A 42 5.76 -12.15 1.90
N LYS A 43 5.89 -12.67 0.68
CA LYS A 43 5.09 -12.23 -0.47
C LYS A 43 3.61 -12.48 -0.28
N GLN A 44 3.23 -13.64 0.27
CA GLN A 44 1.84 -13.96 0.60
C GLN A 44 1.26 -12.99 1.64
N THR A 45 2.00 -12.68 2.71
CA THR A 45 1.55 -11.73 3.73
C THR A 45 1.24 -10.35 3.13
N VAL A 46 2.12 -9.84 2.26
CA VAL A 46 1.91 -8.54 1.61
C VAL A 46 0.72 -8.58 0.65
N LEU A 47 0.63 -9.59 -0.20
CA LEU A 47 -0.45 -9.71 -1.17
C LEU A 47 -1.83 -9.89 -0.51
N VAL A 48 -1.90 -10.64 0.59
CA VAL A 48 -3.12 -10.76 1.40
C VAL A 48 -3.48 -9.40 2.01
N ALA A 49 -2.51 -8.67 2.54
CA ALA A 49 -2.77 -7.35 3.12
C ALA A 49 -3.29 -6.34 2.08
N LEU A 50 -2.69 -6.32 0.88
CA LEU A 50 -3.20 -5.56 -0.25
C LEU A 50 -4.64 -5.98 -0.60
N ARG A 51 -4.90 -7.28 -0.70
CA ARG A 51 -6.21 -7.79 -1.11
C ARG A 51 -7.29 -7.53 -0.07
N ASP A 52 -6.99 -7.61 1.23
CA ASP A 52 -8.01 -7.66 2.27
C ASP A 52 -8.07 -6.38 3.11
N HIS A 53 -6.92 -5.77 3.43
CA HIS A 53 -6.84 -4.71 4.46
C HIS A 53 -6.61 -3.31 3.90
N MET A 54 -6.21 -3.21 2.63
CA MET A 54 -5.89 -1.93 2.02
C MET A 54 -7.04 -1.41 1.18
N SER A 55 -7.60 -0.28 1.62
CA SER A 55 -8.73 0.37 0.94
C SER A 55 -8.34 1.01 -0.38
N ASN A 56 -7.06 1.19 -0.70
CA ASN A 56 -6.57 1.89 -1.90
C ASN A 56 -5.79 0.99 -2.87
N SER A 57 -5.95 -0.34 -2.76
CA SER A 57 -5.16 -1.29 -3.55
C SER A 57 -5.28 -1.14 -5.06
N LEU A 58 -6.43 -0.65 -5.54
CA LEU A 58 -6.63 -0.30 -6.94
C LEU A 58 -5.59 0.71 -7.42
N GLN A 59 -5.29 1.74 -6.62
CA GLN A 59 -4.33 2.78 -6.99
C GLN A 59 -2.94 2.18 -7.22
N PHE A 60 -2.57 1.17 -6.43
CA PHE A 60 -1.31 0.47 -6.62
C PHE A 60 -1.30 -0.34 -7.91
N VAL A 61 -2.28 -1.23 -8.10
CA VAL A 61 -2.32 -2.05 -9.31
C VAL A 61 -2.34 -1.18 -10.57
N ALA A 62 -3.02 -0.03 -10.52
CA ALA A 62 -3.01 0.96 -11.59
C ALA A 62 -1.64 1.63 -11.78
N ALA A 63 -1.01 2.11 -10.71
CA ALA A 63 0.19 2.93 -10.84
C ALA A 63 1.46 2.13 -11.18
N LEU A 64 1.50 0.80 -10.98
CA LEU A 64 2.75 0.00 -11.06
C LEU A 64 3.40 0.10 -12.44
N GLY A 65 4.68 0.42 -12.50
CA GLY A 65 5.40 0.66 -13.75
C GLY A 65 6.45 1.76 -13.62
N PRO A 66 7.07 2.19 -14.74
CA PRO A 66 8.29 3.00 -14.73
C PRO A 66 8.13 4.42 -14.15
N ASP A 67 6.91 4.95 -14.04
CA ASP A 67 6.63 6.33 -13.58
C ASP A 67 5.97 6.38 -12.19
N TRP A 68 6.17 5.37 -11.35
CA TRP A 68 5.56 5.28 -10.02
C TRP A 68 5.95 6.46 -9.11
N GLN A 69 5.00 7.34 -8.79
CA GLN A 69 5.17 8.43 -7.83
C GLN A 69 3.94 8.58 -6.93
N LEU A 70 3.83 7.74 -5.90
CA LEU A 70 2.88 7.98 -4.81
C LEU A 70 3.53 8.90 -3.76
N ASN A 71 3.26 10.20 -3.85
CA ASN A 71 3.74 11.24 -2.91
C ASN A 71 2.97 11.32 -1.59
N TYR A 72 2.21 10.28 -1.22
CA TYR A 72 1.32 10.30 -0.05
C TYR A 72 1.41 8.98 0.69
N SER A 73 1.57 8.99 2.00
CA SER A 73 1.34 7.81 2.86
C SER A 73 -0.16 7.62 3.06
N HIS A 74 -0.65 6.39 2.98
CA HIS A 74 -1.93 6.04 3.61
C HIS A 74 -1.74 4.88 4.56
N TYR A 75 -2.63 4.86 5.54
CA TYR A 75 -2.68 3.86 6.58
C TYR A 75 -3.88 2.94 6.34
N GLY A 76 -3.63 1.64 6.27
CA GLY A 76 -4.65 0.62 6.43
C GLY A 76 -4.50 0.01 7.83
N ILE A 77 -5.53 0.10 8.66
CA ILE A 77 -5.51 -0.45 10.02
C ILE A 77 -6.71 -1.39 10.15
N THR A 78 -6.43 -2.66 10.43
CA THR A 78 -7.40 -3.59 11.03
C THR A 78 -6.91 -4.01 12.42
N ASP A 79 -7.71 -4.79 13.16
CA ASP A 79 -7.48 -5.12 14.58
C ASP A 79 -6.04 -5.56 14.94
N ASN A 80 -5.29 -6.17 14.02
CA ASN A 80 -3.88 -6.52 14.24
C ASN A 80 -2.96 -6.37 13.01
N THR A 81 -3.46 -5.85 11.89
CA THR A 81 -2.67 -5.67 10.67
C THR A 81 -2.52 -4.20 10.34
N HIS A 82 -1.28 -3.72 10.37
CA HIS A 82 -0.89 -2.38 9.99
C HIS A 82 -0.22 -2.44 8.62
N CYS A 83 -0.73 -1.67 7.65
CA CYS A 83 -0.12 -1.50 6.34
C CYS A 83 0.43 -0.07 6.22
N GLU A 84 1.73 0.05 6.01
CA GLU A 84 2.45 1.30 5.80
C GLU A 84 3.16 1.24 4.45
N TRP A 85 2.98 2.25 3.62
CA TRP A 85 3.64 2.28 2.32
C TRP A 85 4.52 3.52 2.18
N ASN A 86 5.55 3.41 1.36
CA ASN A 86 6.42 4.53 1.00
C ASN A 86 6.75 4.49 -0.49
N GLN A 87 7.68 5.34 -0.93
CA GLN A 87 8.14 5.39 -2.32
C GLN A 87 8.85 4.11 -2.80
N HIS A 88 9.23 3.21 -1.90
CA HIS A 88 10.02 2.01 -2.18
C HIS A 88 9.21 0.72 -2.12
N GLY A 89 8.15 0.66 -1.31
CA GLY A 89 7.38 -0.57 -1.14
C GLY A 89 6.24 -0.48 -0.14
N LEU A 90 5.64 -1.64 0.12
CA LEU A 90 4.65 -1.85 1.16
C LEU A 90 5.25 -2.63 2.32
N ARG A 91 5.15 -2.06 3.51
CA ARG A 91 5.39 -2.72 4.79
C ARG A 91 4.06 -3.15 5.40
N VAL A 92 4.02 -4.37 5.92
CA VAL A 92 2.88 -4.95 6.62
C VAL A 92 3.35 -5.47 7.97
N SER A 93 2.66 -5.12 9.04
CA SER A 93 2.92 -5.62 10.38
C SER A 93 1.65 -6.28 10.93
N THR A 94 1.70 -7.58 11.19
CA THR A 94 0.55 -8.40 11.60
C THR A 94 0.61 -8.77 13.09
N GLY A 95 0.91 -7.83 13.98
CA GLY A 95 1.02 -8.01 15.45
C GLY A 95 2.07 -9.02 15.96
N ARG A 96 2.55 -9.94 15.11
CA ARG A 96 3.53 -11.01 15.35
C ARG A 96 4.73 -10.86 14.44
N ASP A 97 4.49 -10.49 13.18
CA ASP A 97 5.50 -10.47 12.13
C ASP A 97 5.44 -9.15 11.35
N THR A 98 6.57 -8.78 10.75
CA THR A 98 6.66 -7.70 9.75
C THR A 98 7.09 -8.30 8.43
N ALA A 99 6.46 -7.87 7.34
CA ALA A 99 6.82 -8.22 5.97
C ALA A 99 6.96 -6.94 5.16
N TYR A 100 7.96 -6.88 4.30
CA TYR A 100 8.15 -5.79 3.35
C TYR A 100 8.23 -6.35 1.93
N MET A 101 7.59 -5.68 0.98
CA MET A 101 7.72 -5.99 -0.45
C MET A 101 7.95 -4.69 -1.20
N PRO A 102 9.10 -4.55 -1.89
CA PRO A 102 9.33 -3.41 -2.76
C PRO A 102 8.44 -3.45 -4.01
N TRP A 103 8.18 -2.28 -4.59
CA TRP A 103 7.20 -2.15 -5.67
C TRP A 103 7.60 -2.87 -6.96
N ASP A 104 8.89 -3.05 -7.22
CA ASP A 104 9.42 -3.82 -8.34
C ASP A 104 9.04 -5.29 -8.25
N GLU A 105 9.19 -5.92 -7.08
CA GLU A 105 8.74 -7.29 -6.86
C GLU A 105 7.23 -7.46 -7.03
N LEU A 106 6.44 -6.46 -6.61
CA LEU A 106 5.01 -6.47 -6.85
C LEU A 106 4.69 -6.29 -8.34
N ALA A 107 5.41 -5.39 -9.03
CA ALA A 107 5.25 -5.14 -10.46
C ALA A 107 5.54 -6.41 -11.28
N GLU A 108 6.57 -7.19 -10.95
CA GLU A 108 6.86 -8.47 -11.59
C GLU A 108 5.64 -9.43 -11.57
N LEU A 109 4.84 -9.38 -10.51
CA LEU A 109 3.67 -10.25 -10.33
C LEU A 109 2.40 -9.73 -11.02
N VAL A 110 2.27 -8.42 -11.25
CA VAL A 110 0.97 -7.83 -11.68
C VAL A 110 1.04 -6.91 -12.88
N GLU A 111 2.21 -6.34 -13.22
CA GLU A 111 2.36 -5.32 -14.28
C GLU A 111 1.90 -5.85 -15.65
N ASN A 112 2.17 -7.13 -15.92
CA ASN A 112 1.85 -7.79 -17.19
C ASN A 112 0.50 -8.53 -17.18
N HIS A 113 -0.31 -8.38 -16.12
CA HIS A 113 -1.61 -9.04 -16.08
C HIS A 113 -2.53 -8.50 -17.20
N PRO A 114 -3.20 -9.37 -17.99
CA PRO A 114 -3.97 -8.95 -19.18
C PRO A 114 -5.10 -7.96 -18.87
N ASP A 115 -5.71 -8.05 -17.69
CA ASP A 115 -6.81 -7.17 -17.29
C ASP A 115 -6.33 -5.85 -16.63
N ARG A 116 -5.03 -5.71 -16.37
CA ARG A 116 -4.49 -4.51 -15.72
C ARG A 116 -4.78 -3.21 -16.48
N PRO A 117 -4.72 -3.15 -17.84
CA PRO A 117 -5.08 -1.94 -18.57
C PRO A 117 -6.45 -1.37 -18.20
N GLY A 118 -7.46 -2.21 -17.95
CA GLY A 118 -8.79 -1.74 -17.53
C GLY A 118 -8.78 -1.04 -16.17
N VAL A 119 -7.95 -1.52 -15.23
CA VAL A 119 -7.76 -0.88 -13.92
C VAL A 119 -7.04 0.46 -14.06
N VAL A 120 -6.04 0.54 -14.95
CA VAL A 120 -5.29 1.77 -15.26
C VAL A 120 -6.21 2.82 -15.88
N ASP A 121 -7.05 2.42 -16.84
CA ASP A 121 -7.97 3.31 -17.53
C ASP A 121 -9.02 3.88 -16.56
N TYR A 122 -9.59 3.04 -15.70
CA TYR A 122 -10.48 3.51 -14.64
C TYR A 122 -9.78 4.52 -13.72
N TYR A 123 -8.59 4.18 -13.19
CA TYR A 123 -7.85 5.06 -12.29
C TYR A 123 -7.57 6.44 -12.90
N ARG A 124 -7.17 6.48 -14.17
CA ARG A 124 -6.89 7.73 -14.91
C ARG A 124 -8.15 8.54 -15.22
N SER A 125 -9.31 7.90 -15.27
CA SER A 125 -10.60 8.58 -15.50
C SER A 125 -11.09 9.36 -14.27
N VAL A 126 -10.61 9.02 -13.07
CA VAL A 126 -11.06 9.66 -11.82
C VAL A 126 -10.44 11.06 -11.69
N PRO A 127 -11.25 12.14 -11.64
CA PRO A 127 -10.75 13.50 -11.55
C PRO A 127 -9.98 13.78 -10.26
N HIS A 128 -8.87 14.52 -10.34
CA HIS A 128 -7.99 14.88 -9.21
C HIS A 128 -8.27 16.33 -8.78
N GLU A 129 -9.27 16.59 -7.93
CA GLU A 129 -9.68 17.97 -7.58
C GLU A 129 -9.76 18.26 -6.05
N LYS A 130 -9.62 19.56 -5.70
CA LYS A 130 -9.40 20.05 -4.34
C LYS A 130 -10.70 20.10 -3.49
N SER A 131 -10.59 19.52 -2.29
CA SER A 131 -11.49 19.50 -1.13
C SER A 131 -12.92 18.93 -1.24
N ILE A 132 -13.79 19.37 -2.16
CA ILE A 132 -15.15 18.77 -2.30
C ILE A 132 -15.12 17.60 -3.27
N ALA A 133 -14.45 17.78 -4.41
CA ALA A 133 -14.11 16.70 -5.30
C ALA A 133 -13.08 15.73 -4.67
N PHE A 134 -12.32 16.16 -3.66
CA PHE A 134 -11.39 15.28 -2.95
C PHE A 134 -12.11 14.11 -2.26
N ALA A 135 -13.26 14.36 -1.63
CA ALA A 135 -14.07 13.29 -1.06
C ALA A 135 -14.55 12.34 -2.17
N GLN A 136 -15.11 12.88 -3.25
CA GLN A 136 -15.58 12.07 -4.39
C GLN A 136 -14.46 11.26 -5.04
N HIS A 137 -13.29 11.86 -5.21
CA HIS A 137 -12.06 11.22 -5.69
C HIS A 137 -11.64 10.08 -4.77
N THR A 138 -11.56 10.35 -3.46
CA THR A 138 -11.20 9.34 -2.45
C THR A 138 -12.20 8.18 -2.47
N PHE A 139 -13.50 8.46 -2.57
CA PHE A 139 -14.51 7.42 -2.68
C PHE A 139 -14.38 6.62 -3.98
N ALA A 140 -14.16 7.28 -5.12
CA ALA A 140 -13.99 6.60 -6.41
C ALA A 140 -12.78 5.65 -6.42
N LEU A 141 -11.75 5.91 -5.62
CA LEU A 141 -10.55 5.09 -5.54
C LEU A 141 -10.54 4.08 -4.39
N THR A 142 -11.35 4.27 -3.36
CA THR A 142 -11.41 3.34 -2.22
C THR A 142 -12.25 2.11 -2.53
N ARG A 143 -12.04 1.01 -1.81
CA ARG A 143 -12.81 -0.22 -1.97
C ARG A 143 -14.32 -0.01 -1.70
N PRO A 144 -15.21 -0.47 -2.60
CA PRO A 144 -16.64 -0.53 -2.33
C PRO A 144 -16.95 -1.38 -1.10
N HIS A 145 -17.93 -0.96 -0.28
CA HIS A 145 -18.32 -1.74 0.90
C HIS A 145 -18.77 -3.18 0.54
N ALA A 146 -19.38 -3.38 -0.63
CA ALA A 146 -19.82 -4.69 -1.12
C ALA A 146 -18.68 -5.71 -1.31
N LEU A 147 -17.44 -5.21 -1.40
CA LEU A 147 -16.22 -6.01 -1.52
C LEU A 147 -15.36 -5.95 -0.24
N SER A 148 -15.82 -5.26 0.81
CA SER A 148 -15.10 -5.15 2.07
C SER A 148 -15.09 -6.48 2.82
N THR A 149 -13.96 -6.79 3.46
CA THR A 149 -13.83 -7.91 4.39
C THR A 149 -14.14 -7.51 5.84
N GLU A 150 -14.34 -6.21 6.08
CA GLU A 150 -14.68 -5.66 7.40
C GLU A 150 -16.19 -5.75 7.66
N PRO A 151 -16.62 -5.69 8.94
CA PRO A 151 -18.03 -5.61 9.28
C PRO A 151 -18.75 -4.51 8.51
N ALA A 152 -19.96 -4.81 8.05
CA ALA A 152 -20.76 -3.87 7.28
C ALA A 152 -20.92 -2.54 8.05
N PRO A 153 -20.69 -1.39 7.40
CA PRO A 153 -20.87 -0.09 8.04
C PRO A 153 -22.37 0.16 8.29
N HIS A 154 -22.67 1.29 8.93
CA HIS A 154 -24.06 1.72 9.12
C HIS A 154 -24.81 1.78 7.77
N GLN A 155 -26.09 1.37 7.75
CA GLN A 155 -26.86 1.24 6.51
C GLN A 155 -26.87 2.51 5.65
N SER A 156 -26.93 3.70 6.27
CA SER A 156 -26.89 4.96 5.52
C SER A 156 -25.59 5.15 4.72
N TRP A 157 -24.47 4.57 5.17
CA TRP A 157 -23.20 4.63 4.45
C TRP A 157 -23.22 3.69 3.24
N ILE A 158 -23.86 2.53 3.37
CA ILE A 158 -24.09 1.59 2.26
C ILE A 158 -24.95 2.24 1.18
N ASP A 159 -26.03 2.91 1.58
CA ASP A 159 -26.93 3.61 0.67
C ASP A 159 -26.21 4.78 -0.01
N ASP A 160 -25.46 5.59 0.76
CA ASP A 160 -24.65 6.69 0.23
C ASP A 160 -23.56 6.20 -0.73
N ASP A 161 -22.98 5.03 -0.50
CA ASP A 161 -21.94 4.44 -1.37
C ASP A 161 -22.54 3.99 -2.71
N HIS A 162 -23.68 3.30 -2.68
CA HIS A 162 -24.41 2.85 -3.87
C HIS A 162 -24.93 4.01 -4.74
N ASN A 163 -25.35 5.11 -4.12
CA ASN A 163 -25.93 6.25 -4.84
C ASN A 163 -24.88 7.15 -5.51
N ARG A 164 -23.58 6.88 -5.36
CA ARG A 164 -22.53 7.70 -5.97
C ARG A 164 -22.40 7.46 -7.47
N PRO A 165 -22.11 8.53 -8.26
CA PRO A 165 -21.76 8.38 -9.65
C PRO A 165 -20.58 7.42 -9.86
N GLY A 166 -20.65 6.58 -10.88
CA GLY A 166 -19.59 5.62 -11.21
C GLY A 166 -19.54 4.36 -10.33
N TRP A 167 -20.59 4.07 -9.55
CA TRP A 167 -20.66 2.88 -8.69
C TRP A 167 -20.31 1.57 -9.41
N ASN A 168 -20.94 1.29 -10.55
CA ASN A 168 -20.72 0.04 -11.30
C ASN A 168 -19.28 -0.04 -11.83
N ASP A 169 -18.77 1.03 -12.42
CA ASP A 169 -17.41 1.08 -12.97
C ASP A 169 -16.36 0.89 -11.85
N ARG A 170 -16.59 1.51 -10.69
CA ARG A 170 -15.77 1.30 -9.49
C ARG A 170 -15.80 -0.14 -9.01
N LEU A 171 -16.99 -0.76 -8.96
CA LEU A 171 -17.17 -2.15 -8.54
C LEU A 171 -16.44 -3.12 -9.47
N GLU A 172 -16.51 -2.87 -10.78
CA GLU A 172 -15.80 -3.65 -11.80
C GLU A 172 -14.28 -3.50 -11.67
N ALA A 173 -13.77 -2.27 -11.54
CA ALA A 173 -12.35 -2.01 -11.40
C ALA A 173 -11.76 -2.66 -10.13
N TRP A 174 -12.51 -2.64 -9.02
CA TRP A 174 -12.10 -3.31 -7.78
C TRP A 174 -12.19 -4.83 -7.85
N THR A 175 -13.21 -5.39 -8.49
CA THR A 175 -13.32 -6.83 -8.74
C THR A 175 -12.14 -7.32 -9.59
N THR A 176 -11.76 -6.55 -10.60
CA THR A 176 -10.59 -6.81 -11.44
C THR A 176 -9.30 -6.73 -10.64
N THR A 177 -9.14 -5.70 -9.81
CA THR A 177 -8.00 -5.55 -8.89
C THR A 177 -7.84 -6.75 -7.96
N ILE A 178 -8.93 -7.21 -7.32
CA ILE A 178 -8.91 -8.39 -6.44
C ILE A 178 -8.57 -9.66 -7.22
N THR A 179 -9.05 -9.78 -8.46
CA THR A 179 -8.73 -10.92 -9.34
C THR A 179 -7.23 -10.97 -9.65
N ILE A 180 -6.62 -9.83 -10.01
CA ILE A 180 -5.17 -9.71 -10.25
C ILE A 180 -4.38 -10.15 -9.02
N LEU A 181 -4.73 -9.63 -7.84
CA LEU A 181 -4.05 -9.97 -6.58
C LEU A 181 -4.21 -11.45 -6.21
N ASN A 182 -5.38 -12.05 -6.46
CA ASN A 182 -5.60 -13.47 -6.24
C ASN A 182 -4.79 -14.35 -7.21
N ASN A 183 -4.53 -13.89 -8.45
CA ASN A 183 -3.67 -14.62 -9.37
C ASN A 183 -2.20 -14.56 -8.92
N ALA A 184 -1.71 -13.39 -8.53
CA ALA A 184 -0.37 -13.24 -7.93
C ALA A 184 -0.18 -14.14 -6.69
N LEU A 185 -1.20 -14.24 -5.82
CA LEU A 185 -1.18 -15.16 -4.66
C LEU A 185 -1.03 -16.63 -5.06
N LYS A 186 -1.67 -17.07 -6.15
CA LYS A 186 -1.54 -18.44 -6.65
C LYS A 186 -0.15 -18.70 -7.22
N GLU A 187 0.42 -17.73 -7.93
CA GLU A 187 1.78 -17.83 -8.48
C GLU A 187 2.83 -17.98 -7.38
N VAL A 188 2.71 -17.17 -6.31
CA VAL A 188 3.62 -17.27 -5.15
C VAL A 188 3.41 -18.58 -4.37
N ALA A 189 2.22 -19.17 -4.39
CA ALA A 189 1.93 -20.43 -3.67
C ALA A 189 2.42 -21.70 -4.41
N ALA A 190 2.69 -21.61 -5.72
CA ALA A 190 3.23 -22.69 -6.52
C ALA A 190 4.67 -23.09 -6.10
#